data_AF-A0A389MEY8-F1
#
_entry.id   AF-A0A389MEY8-F1
#
_cell.length_a   1.000
_cell.length_b   1.000
_cell.length_c   1.000
_cell.angle_alpha   90.00
_cell.angle_beta   90.00
_cell.angle_gamma   90.00
#
_symmetry.space_group_name_H-M   'P 1'
#
loop_
_entity.id
_entity.type
_entity.pdbx_description
1 polymer ?
#
loop_
_entity_poly.entity_id
_entity_poly.type
_entity_poly.pdbx_seq_one_letter_code
_entity_poly.pdbx_strand_id
1 'polypeptide(L)' 'MKIKALALIIPALLVAGAAQSAEVYNKEGNKLDLYGKVDGLHIFLTMHQKTVTRRMPVLALRAKLKLIPD' A
#
# COMPACT_ATOMS: atom_id res chain seq x y z
N MET A 1 -19.46 29.94 -7.26
CA MET A 1 -19.32 28.50 -7.58
C MET A 1 -17.88 27.96 -7.51
N LYS A 2 -16.83 28.80 -7.60
CA LYS A 2 -15.42 28.35 -7.61
C LYS A 2 -14.86 27.89 -6.25
N ILE A 3 -15.30 28.51 -5.15
CA ILE A 3 -14.85 28.16 -3.78
C ILE A 3 -15.34 26.77 -3.35
N LYS A 4 -16.53 26.35 -3.79
CA LYS A 4 -17.07 25.01 -3.49
C LYS A 4 -16.23 23.89 -4.10
N ALA A 5 -15.72 24.09 -5.31
CA ALA A 5 -14.80 23.14 -5.95
C ALA A 5 -13.47 23.07 -5.22
N LEU A 6 -12.87 24.21 -4.85
CA LEU A 6 -11.63 24.25 -4.07
C LEU A 6 -11.77 23.59 -2.69
N ALA A 7 -12.91 23.81 -2.03
CA ALA A 7 -13.23 23.19 -0.74
C ALA A 7 -13.35 21.66 -0.81
N LEU A 8 -13.64 21.09 -1.99
CA LEU A 8 -13.67 19.65 -2.23
C LEU A 8 -12.33 19.09 -2.68
N ILE A 9 -11.55 19.89 -3.42
CA ILE A 9 -10.23 19.48 -3.94
C ILE A 9 -9.20 19.34 -2.80
N ILE A 10 -9.21 20.23 -1.82
CA ILE A 10 -8.24 20.21 -0.71
C ILE A 10 -8.35 18.89 0.12
N PRO A 11 -9.54 18.48 0.59
CA PRO A 11 -9.70 17.18 1.26
C PRO A 11 -9.36 16.00 0.35
N ALA A 12 -9.76 16.04 -0.92
CA ALA A 12 -9.52 14.95 -1.86
C ALA A 12 -8.02 14.70 -2.11
N LEU A 13 -7.22 15.77 -2.23
CA LEU A 13 -5.76 15.67 -2.35
C LEU A 13 -5.11 15.15 -1.08
N LEU A 14 -5.62 15.53 0.10
CA LEU A 14 -5.08 15.10 1.39
C LEU A 14 -5.26 13.58 1.61
N VAL A 15 -6.43 13.06 1.24
CA VAL A 15 -6.76 11.63 1.36
C VAL A 15 -5.99 10.78 0.33
N ALA A 16 -5.72 11.32 -0.87
CA ALA A 16 -5.02 10.59 -1.93
C ALA A 16 -3.55 10.23 -1.60
N GLY A 17 -2.94 10.86 -0.57
CA GLY A 17 -1.54 10.63 -0.18
C GLY A 17 -1.34 9.79 1.09
N ALA A 18 -2.41 9.41 1.80
CA ALA A 18 -2.30 8.72 3.08
C ALA A 18 -2.07 7.21 2.89
N ALA A 19 -0.81 6.76 2.91
CA ALA A 19 -0.49 5.35 3.09
C ALA A 19 -0.57 5.01 4.58
N GLN A 20 -1.66 4.36 5.02
CA GLN A 20 -1.78 3.87 6.39
C GLN A 20 -0.84 2.65 6.60
N SER A 21 0.14 2.79 7.49
CA SER A 21 0.86 1.63 8.07
C SER A 21 -0.01 0.98 9.13
N ALA A 22 0.15 -0.33 9.29
CA ALA A 22 -0.24 -0.98 10.52
C ALA A 22 0.90 -0.81 11.54
N GLU A 23 0.65 -0.04 12.62
CA GLU A 23 1.53 -0.04 13.79
C GLU A 23 1.43 -1.42 14.46
N VAL A 24 2.49 -2.22 14.38
CA VAL A 24 2.52 -3.59 14.89
C VAL A 24 3.19 -3.70 16.27
N TYR A 25 3.91 -2.65 16.68
CA TYR A 25 4.54 -2.55 17.99
C TYR A 25 4.69 -1.10 18.42
N ASN A 26 4.36 -0.81 19.68
CA ASN A 26 4.59 0.48 20.31
C ASN A 26 4.75 0.30 21.82
N LYS A 27 5.98 0.45 22.32
CA LYS A 27 6.30 0.40 23.74
C LYS A 27 7.38 1.42 24.05
N GLU A 28 7.19 2.20 25.12
CA GLU A 28 8.20 3.16 25.62
C GLU A 28 8.67 4.16 24.54
N GLY A 29 7.81 4.48 23.57
CA GLY A 29 8.14 5.36 22.46
C GLY A 29 8.91 4.69 21.29
N ASN A 30 9.28 3.42 21.43
CA ASN A 30 9.81 2.59 20.35
C ASN A 30 8.66 2.05 19.51
N LYS A 31 8.73 2.24 18.19
CA LYS A 31 7.65 1.90 17.25
C LYS A 31 8.12 1.07 16.08
N LEU A 32 7.30 0.11 15.66
CA LEU A 32 7.46 -0.64 14.41
C LEU A 32 6.21 -0.47 13.54
N ASP A 33 6.42 0.15 12.39
CA ASP A 33 5.43 0.34 11.35
C ASP A 33 5.65 -0.66 10.21
N LEU A 34 4.58 -1.36 9.79
CA LEU A 34 4.64 -2.32 8.69
C LEU A 34 3.80 -1.81 7.51
N TYR A 35 4.43 -1.77 6.34
CA TYR A 35 3.82 -1.35 5.08
C TYR A 35 3.97 -2.49 4.07
N GLY A 36 2.96 -2.69 3.21
CA GLY A 36 3.09 -3.68 2.16
C GLY A 36 2.08 -3.53 1.04
N LYS A 37 2.41 -4.11 -0.11
CA LYS A 37 1.52 -4.26 -1.25
C LYS A 37 1.51 -5.72 -1.67
N VAL A 38 0.32 -6.21 -2.00
CA VAL A 38 0.10 -7.57 -2.49
C VAL A 38 -0.50 -7.43 -3.87
N ASP A 39 0.27 -7.75 -4.91
CA ASP A 39 -0.20 -7.75 -6.29
C ASP A 39 -0.39 -9.20 -6.77
N GLY A 40 -1.64 -9.58 -7.01
CA GLY A 40 -2.01 -10.90 -7.51
C GLY A 40 -2.21 -10.89 -9.03
N LEU A 41 -1.11 -10.88 -9.81
CA LEU A 41 -1.24 -10.87 -11.27
C LEU A 41 -1.54 -12.29 -11.79
N HIS A 42 -2.64 -12.40 -12.53
CA HIS A 42 -3.05 -13.63 -13.18
C HIS A 42 -3.07 -13.43 -14.70
N ILE A 43 -2.17 -14.09 -15.42
CA ILE A 43 -2.07 -13.99 -16.88
C ILE A 43 -2.51 -15.32 -17.50
N PHE A 44 -3.52 -15.25 -18.36
CA PHE A 44 -3.97 -16.35 -19.20
C PHE A 44 -3.40 -16.17 -20.61
N LEU A 45 -2.65 -17.16 -21.08
CA LEU A 45 -2.13 -17.20 -22.44
C LEU A 45 -2.73 -18.41 -23.16
N THR A 46 -3.39 -18.15 -24.29
CA THR A 46 -3.94 -19.18 -25.17
C THR A 46 -3.13 -19.20 -26.47
N MET A 47 -2.38 -20.28 -26.69
CA MET A 47 -1.69 -20.55 -27.95
C MET A 47 -2.09 -21.95 -28.41
N HIS A 48 -2.68 -22.05 -29.60
CA HIS A 48 -3.00 -23.28 -30.34
C HIS A 48 -3.35 -24.51 -29.46
N GLN A 49 -4.58 -24.57 -28.92
CA GLN A 49 -5.14 -25.67 -28.12
C GLN A 49 -4.48 -25.96 -26.75
N LYS A 50 -3.58 -25.10 -26.24
CA LYS A 50 -3.05 -25.23 -24.88
C LYS A 50 -3.15 -23.91 -24.11
N THR A 51 -3.94 -23.92 -23.04
CA THR A 51 -4.03 -22.80 -22.10
C THR A 51 -2.92 -22.95 -21.05
N VAL A 52 -2.02 -21.98 -20.97
CA VAL A 52 -1.03 -21.89 -19.89
C VAL A 52 -1.44 -20.75 -18.97
N THR A 53 -1.61 -21.08 -17.69
CA THR A 53 -1.95 -20.12 -16.63
C THR A 53 -0.70 -19.83 -15.81
N ARG A 54 -0.25 -18.56 -15.77
CA ARG A 54 0.81 -18.13 -14.85
C ARG A 54 0.22 -17.29 -13.72
N ARG A 55 0.42 -17.77 -12.47
CA ARG A 55 0.15 -17.01 -11.25
C ARG A 55 1.45 -16.36 -10.79
N MET A 56 1.48 -15.03 -10.70
CA MET A 56 2.62 -14.29 -10.19
C MET A 56 2.17 -13.47 -8.98
N PRO A 57 2.15 -14.06 -7.78
CA PRO A 57 1.96 -13.28 -6.56
C PRO A 57 3.22 -12.47 -6.29
N VAL A 58 3.12 -11.15 -6.36
CA VAL A 58 4.19 -10.24 -5.94
C VAL A 58 3.81 -9.69 -4.57
N LEU A 59 4.61 -10.03 -3.56
CA LEU A 59 4.44 -9.55 -2.20
C LEU A 59 5.67 -8.71 -1.82
N ALA A 60 5.45 -7.43 -1.57
CA ALA A 60 6.50 -6.53 -1.08
C ALA A 60 6.06 -5.95 0.26
N LEU A 61 6.81 -6.26 1.33
CA LEU A 61 6.66 -5.64 2.64
C LEU A 61 7.89 -4.82 2.99
N ARG A 62 7.66 -3.71 3.69
CA ARG A 62 8.69 -2.83 4.23
C ARG A 62 8.35 -2.51 5.68
N ALA A 63 9.31 -2.74 6.56
CA ALA A 63 9.22 -2.35 7.96
C ALA A 63 9.98 -1.04 8.21
N LYS A 64 9.48 -0.19 9.10
CA LYS A 64 10.13 1.02 9.57
C LYS A 64 10.18 0.99 11.09
N LEU A 65 11.40 0.94 11.63
CA LEU A 65 11.65 0.94 13.07
C LEU A 65 12.06 2.36 13.50
N LYS A 66 11.50 2.83 14.61
CA LYS A 66 11.94 4.04 15.30
C LYS A 66 12.30 3.66 16.73
N LEU A 67 13.59 3.75 17.05
CA LEU A 67 14.12 3.55 18.39
C LEU A 67 14.44 4.91 19.01
N ILE A 68 14.18 5.04 20.30
CA ILE A 68 14.69 6.11 21.15
C ILE A 68 15.95 5.54 21.83
N PRO A 69 17.12 6.18 21.66
CA PRO A 69 18.32 5.77 22.37
C PRO A 69 18.17 6.05 23.88
N ASP A 70 18.74 5.16 24.70
CA ASP A 70 18.83 5.32 26.16
C ASP A 70 19.67 6.55 26.58
#